data_AF-A0A841Z9K8-F1
#
_entry.id   AF-A0A841Z9K8-F1
#
_cell.length_a   1.000
_cell.length_b   1.000
_cell.length_c   1.000
_cell.angle_alpha   90.00
_cell.angle_beta   90.00
_cell.angle_gamma   90.00
#
_symmetry.space_group_name_H-M   'P 1'
#
loop_
_entity.id
_entity.type
_entity.pdbx_description
1 polymer ?
#
loop_
_entity_poly.entity_id
_entity_poly.type
_entity_poly.pdbx_seq_one_letter_code
_entity_poly.pdbx_strand_id
1 'polypeptide(L)'
;MTYQDSGYTDETYINYSLEVPITVIENGRPVITATDKMLKKGQKFNPKLDLNALDKENGDLTSSVQILENDVDCEQEGSYHVTYSVTDSDSNTMTKTIMVTVTSNEAPEITGEAITSVNPNSTFDVMSSIKATEKEDGDMTSSITVGSNDVNTGTSGVYTITYKVVDSDGNEGVFLRKKFSN
;
A
#
# COMPACT_ATOMS: atom_id res chain seq x y z
N MET A 1 -18.41 49.13 82.05
CA MET A 1 -19.73 49.73 81.80
C MET A 1 -20.37 48.96 80.65
N THR A 2 -21.44 48.22 80.92
CA THR A 2 -22.22 47.48 79.92
C THR A 2 -23.21 48.41 79.24
N TYR A 3 -23.25 48.38 77.91
CA TYR A 3 -24.42 48.77 77.12
C TYR A 3 -24.67 47.72 76.04
N GLN A 4 -25.78 47.00 76.21
CA GLN A 4 -26.67 46.46 75.16
C GLN A 4 -27.76 47.55 75.01
N ASP A 5 -28.44 47.83 73.90
CA ASP A 5 -28.91 47.04 72.75
C ASP A 5 -29.40 48.02 71.64
N SER A 6 -29.71 47.45 70.47
CA SER A 6 -30.72 47.86 69.48
C SER A 6 -30.26 48.73 68.30
N GLY A 7 -30.04 48.06 67.17
CA GLY A 7 -30.12 48.68 65.85
C GLY A 7 -29.28 47.96 64.80
N TYR A 8 -29.81 46.85 64.27
CA TYR A 8 -29.35 46.21 63.02
C TYR A 8 -28.91 47.25 61.97
N THR A 9 -27.73 47.05 61.38
CA THR A 9 -27.43 47.58 60.04
C THR A 9 -27.03 46.43 59.14
N ASP A 10 -27.75 46.38 58.03
CA ASP A 10 -27.84 45.35 57.00
C ASP A 10 -26.48 44.80 56.54
N GLU A 11 -26.47 43.50 56.27
CA GLU A 11 -25.33 42.75 55.76
C GLU A 11 -24.97 43.24 54.35
N THR A 12 -23.73 43.63 54.12
CA THR A 12 -23.20 43.70 52.76
C THR A 12 -22.51 42.39 52.43
N TYR A 13 -23.31 41.38 52.08
CA TYR A 13 -22.82 40.17 51.43
C TYR A 13 -22.41 40.55 50.00
N ILE A 14 -21.14 40.91 49.82
CA ILE A 14 -20.54 41.08 48.50
C ILE A 14 -20.40 39.71 47.85
N ASN A 15 -21.41 39.34 47.06
CA ASN A 15 -21.32 38.22 46.13
C ASN A 15 -20.29 38.59 45.05
N TYR A 16 -19.06 38.09 45.19
CA TYR A 16 -18.12 38.02 44.07
C TYR A 16 -18.63 36.96 43.09
N SER A 17 -19.56 37.33 42.22
CA SER A 17 -19.81 36.56 41.01
C SER A 17 -18.61 36.81 40.08
N LEU A 18 -17.62 35.93 40.15
CA LEU A 18 -16.62 35.84 39.09
C LEU A 18 -17.35 35.35 37.85
N GLU A 19 -17.77 36.27 36.99
CA GLU A 19 -18.17 35.92 35.63
C GLU A 19 -16.91 35.45 34.90
N VAL A 20 -16.65 34.15 34.94
CA VAL A 20 -15.68 33.53 34.03
C VAL A 20 -16.27 33.70 32.64
N PRO A 21 -15.61 34.41 31.71
CA PRO A 21 -16.12 34.53 30.36
C PRO A 21 -16.21 33.12 29.76
N ILE A 22 -17.44 32.67 29.49
CA ILE A 22 -17.68 31.43 28.75
C ILE A 22 -17.39 31.77 27.28
N THR A 23 -16.18 31.44 26.83
CA THR A 23 -15.89 31.38 25.40
C THR A 23 -16.63 30.17 24.82
N VAL A 24 -17.70 30.44 24.08
CA VAL A 24 -18.26 29.45 23.15
C VAL A 24 -17.26 29.30 22.02
N ILE A 25 -16.40 28.29 22.11
CA ILE A 25 -15.58 27.85 21.00
C ILE A 25 -16.55 27.31 19.94
N GLU A 26 -16.49 27.84 18.72
CA GLU A 26 -17.24 27.28 17.60
C GLU A 26 -16.78 25.82 17.42
N ASN A 27 -17.71 24.89 17.67
CA ASN A 27 -17.44 23.46 17.71
C ASN A 27 -17.00 22.97 16.33
N GLY A 28 -15.74 22.57 16.22
CA GLY A 28 -15.16 22.04 14.99
C GLY A 28 -15.70 20.65 14.70
N ARG A 29 -15.80 20.29 13.41
CA ARG A 29 -15.92 18.87 13.06
C ARG A 29 -14.52 18.26 13.06
N PRO A 30 -14.39 16.98 13.45
CA PRO A 30 -13.12 16.29 13.33
C PRO A 30 -12.68 16.17 11.86
N VAL A 31 -11.38 16.06 11.64
CA VAL A 31 -10.75 15.91 10.31
C VAL A 31 -10.04 14.56 10.24
N ILE A 32 -10.39 13.74 9.26
CA ILE A 32 -9.69 12.46 8.98
C ILE A 32 -8.63 12.69 7.89
N THR A 33 -7.37 12.39 8.18
CA THR A 33 -6.33 12.25 7.13
C THR A 33 -6.06 10.78 6.88
N ALA A 34 -6.42 10.36 5.68
CA ALA A 34 -6.06 9.11 5.04
C ALA A 34 -5.79 9.42 3.56
N THR A 35 -4.93 8.63 2.92
CA THR A 35 -4.58 8.80 1.50
C THR A 35 -4.92 7.53 0.74
N ASP A 36 -5.15 7.70 -0.56
CA ASP A 36 -5.26 6.57 -1.48
C ASP A 36 -4.00 5.71 -1.43
N LYS A 37 -4.17 4.42 -1.73
CA LYS A 37 -3.09 3.42 -1.68
C LYS A 37 -3.00 2.69 -3.01
N MET A 38 -1.77 2.33 -3.40
CA MET A 38 -1.51 1.40 -4.49
C MET A 38 -0.86 0.15 -3.90
N LEU A 39 -1.36 -1.01 -4.30
CA LEU A 39 -0.88 -2.31 -3.85
C LEU A 39 -0.61 -3.20 -5.06
N LYS A 40 0.38 -4.07 -4.92
CA LYS A 40 0.58 -5.19 -5.85
C LYS A 40 -0.35 -6.34 -5.45
N LYS A 41 -0.84 -7.10 -6.41
CA LYS A 41 -1.66 -8.30 -6.15
C LYS A 41 -0.94 -9.22 -5.16
N GLY A 42 -1.65 -9.66 -4.12
CA GLY A 42 -1.14 -10.47 -3.02
C GLY A 42 -0.46 -9.68 -1.89
N GLN A 43 -0.28 -8.37 -2.04
CA GLN A 43 0.28 -7.53 -0.98
C GLN A 43 -0.73 -7.37 0.17
N LYS A 44 -0.25 -7.48 1.41
CA LYS A 44 -1.10 -7.28 2.60
C LYS A 44 -1.53 -5.83 2.73
N PHE A 45 -2.82 -5.61 2.92
CA PHE A 45 -3.41 -4.30 3.21
C PHE A 45 -3.68 -4.10 4.71
N ASN A 46 -3.22 -2.98 5.27
CA ASN A 46 -3.59 -2.53 6.61
C ASN A 46 -4.38 -1.20 6.49
N PRO A 47 -5.71 -1.21 6.73
CA PRO A 47 -6.56 -0.03 6.56
C PRO A 47 -6.29 1.08 7.59
N LYS A 48 -5.55 0.80 8.67
CA LYS A 48 -5.21 1.82 9.68
C LYS A 48 -3.81 2.42 9.49
N LEU A 49 -3.07 1.99 8.48
CA LEU A 49 -1.73 2.52 8.22
C LEU A 49 -1.80 3.97 7.70
N ASP A 50 -1.07 4.87 8.35
CA ASP A 50 -1.06 6.33 8.08
C ASP A 50 -2.42 7.03 8.23
N LEU A 51 -3.36 6.39 8.93
CA LEU A 51 -4.64 6.97 9.28
C LEU A 51 -4.46 7.89 10.50
N ASN A 52 -4.94 9.12 10.40
CA ASN A 52 -5.09 10.02 11.55
C ASN A 52 -6.49 10.65 11.59
N ALA A 53 -6.89 11.07 12.78
CA ALA A 53 -8.04 11.95 12.95
C ALA A 53 -7.73 13.00 14.02
N LEU A 54 -7.89 14.27 13.68
CA LEU A 54 -7.66 15.38 14.60
C LEU A 54 -8.93 16.21 14.71
N ASP A 55 -9.23 16.61 15.93
CA ASP A 55 -10.25 17.58 16.26
C ASP A 55 -9.62 18.75 17.02
N LYS A 56 -10.20 19.95 16.84
CA LYS A 56 -9.64 21.17 17.42
C LYS A 56 -9.86 21.25 18.93
N GLU A 57 -11.00 20.75 19.41
CA GLU A 57 -11.40 20.81 20.81
C GLU A 57 -11.04 19.51 21.57
N ASN A 58 -11.12 18.35 20.90
CA ASN A 58 -10.83 17.04 21.49
C ASN A 58 -9.41 16.51 21.22
N GLY A 59 -8.65 17.13 20.32
CA GLY A 59 -7.29 16.69 19.98
C GLY A 59 -7.26 15.44 19.10
N ASP A 60 -6.38 14.49 19.42
CA ASP A 60 -6.20 13.28 18.60
C ASP A 60 -7.30 12.25 18.84
N LEU A 61 -8.09 12.00 17.80
CA LEU A 61 -9.19 11.04 17.78
C LEU A 61 -8.87 9.79 16.93
N THR A 62 -7.62 9.58 16.52
CA THR A 62 -7.21 8.50 15.60
C THR A 62 -7.65 7.11 16.08
N SER A 63 -7.56 6.84 17.39
CA SER A 63 -8.01 5.56 17.97
C SER A 63 -9.51 5.34 17.90
N SER A 64 -10.29 6.42 17.79
CA SER A 64 -11.75 6.42 17.72
C SER A 64 -12.29 6.27 16.30
N VAL A 65 -11.40 6.26 15.28
CA VAL A 65 -11.82 6.07 13.89
C VAL A 65 -12.35 4.65 13.68
N GLN A 66 -13.55 4.59 13.13
CA GLN A 66 -14.24 3.37 12.71
C GLN A 66 -14.10 3.17 11.20
N ILE A 67 -14.05 1.91 10.78
CA ILE A 67 -14.15 1.52 9.37
C ILE A 67 -15.61 1.12 9.15
N LEU A 68 -16.33 1.90 8.36
CA LEU A 68 -17.73 1.64 8.03
C LEU A 68 -17.87 0.62 6.90
N GLU A 69 -16.97 0.72 5.92
CA GLU A 69 -16.95 -0.15 4.74
C GLU A 69 -15.52 -0.41 4.31
N ASN A 70 -15.27 -1.63 3.86
CA ASN A 70 -14.00 -2.05 3.29
C ASN A 70 -14.26 -3.21 2.32
N ASP A 71 -14.20 -2.93 1.02
CA ASP A 71 -14.41 -3.91 -0.05
C ASP A 71 -13.10 -4.41 -0.67
N VAL A 72 -11.94 -4.04 -0.09
CA VAL A 72 -10.62 -4.30 -0.67
C VAL A 72 -10.34 -5.79 -0.79
N ASP A 73 -10.18 -6.25 -2.03
CA ASP A 73 -9.65 -7.57 -2.38
C ASP A 73 -8.22 -7.43 -2.91
N CYS A 74 -7.25 -7.89 -2.12
CA CYS A 74 -5.84 -7.81 -2.49
C CYS A 74 -5.41 -8.89 -3.51
N GLU A 75 -6.25 -9.89 -3.78
CA GLU A 75 -5.95 -11.00 -4.69
C GLU A 75 -6.46 -10.74 -6.11
N GLN A 76 -7.20 -9.67 -6.32
CA GLN A 76 -7.75 -9.30 -7.60
C GLN A 76 -7.35 -7.87 -7.99
N GLU A 77 -6.96 -7.68 -9.24
CA GLU A 77 -6.69 -6.34 -9.78
C GLU A 77 -7.98 -5.53 -9.83
N GLY A 78 -7.91 -4.27 -9.43
CA GLY A 78 -9.07 -3.41 -9.41
C GLY A 78 -8.91 -2.17 -8.54
N SER A 79 -9.97 -1.39 -8.46
CA SER A 79 -10.08 -0.25 -7.57
C SER A 79 -11.16 -0.54 -6.53
N TYR A 80 -10.77 -0.37 -5.28
CA TYR A 80 -11.53 -0.67 -4.08
C TYR A 80 -11.61 0.57 -3.19
N HIS A 81 -12.47 0.53 -2.17
CA HIS A 81 -12.79 1.63 -1.30
C HIS A 81 -12.73 1.23 0.17
N VAL A 82 -12.26 2.18 0.99
CA VAL A 82 -12.39 2.09 2.44
C VAL A 82 -13.01 3.38 2.94
N THR A 83 -14.13 3.25 3.67
CA THR A 83 -14.85 4.38 4.23
C THR A 83 -14.63 4.42 5.74
N TYR A 84 -14.01 5.49 6.22
CA TYR A 84 -13.76 5.78 7.62
C TYR A 84 -14.82 6.72 8.18
N SER A 85 -15.04 6.64 9.49
CA SER A 85 -15.87 7.58 10.25
C SER A 85 -15.25 7.87 11.60
N VAL A 86 -15.37 9.11 12.07
CA VAL A 86 -15.01 9.48 13.44
C VAL A 86 -16.05 10.47 13.98
N THR A 87 -16.40 10.29 15.25
CA THR A 87 -17.35 11.14 15.96
C THR A 87 -16.65 11.73 17.18
N ASP A 88 -16.79 13.03 17.38
CA ASP A 88 -16.21 13.77 18.50
C ASP A 88 -17.10 13.72 19.77
N SER A 89 -16.68 14.36 20.87
CA SER A 89 -17.46 14.33 22.13
C SER A 89 -18.80 15.05 22.04
N ASP A 90 -18.91 15.99 21.11
CA ASP A 90 -20.06 16.84 20.90
C ASP A 90 -20.99 16.29 19.80
N SER A 91 -20.76 15.02 19.42
CA SER A 91 -21.53 14.26 18.43
C SER A 91 -21.42 14.76 16.99
N ASN A 92 -20.43 15.58 16.63
CA ASN A 92 -20.15 15.82 15.22
C ASN A 92 -19.45 14.60 14.62
N THR A 93 -19.85 14.24 13.41
CA THR A 93 -19.29 13.09 12.68
C THR A 93 -18.69 13.54 11.37
N MET A 94 -17.53 12.98 11.04
CA MET A 94 -16.85 13.12 9.75
C MET A 94 -16.68 11.74 9.12
N THR A 95 -16.92 11.64 7.82
CA THR A 95 -16.61 10.45 7.03
C THR A 95 -15.59 10.76 5.95
N LYS A 96 -14.76 9.77 5.62
CA LYS A 96 -13.80 9.87 4.52
C LYS A 96 -13.65 8.55 3.82
N THR A 97 -13.77 8.55 2.49
CA THR A 97 -13.49 7.38 1.66
C THR A 97 -12.16 7.57 0.96
N ILE A 98 -11.33 6.52 0.95
CA ILE A 98 -10.11 6.46 0.13
C ILE A 98 -10.26 5.38 -0.94
N MET A 99 -9.49 5.51 -2.02
CA MET A 99 -9.35 4.49 -3.04
C MET A 99 -8.10 3.62 -2.76
N VAL A 100 -8.25 2.32 -2.93
CA VAL A 100 -7.16 1.35 -2.93
C VAL A 100 -7.11 0.70 -4.30
N THR A 101 -6.03 0.93 -5.05
CA THR A 101 -5.83 0.33 -6.37
C THR A 101 -4.89 -0.85 -6.26
N VAL A 102 -5.35 -2.04 -6.66
CA VAL A 102 -4.54 -3.26 -6.74
C VAL A 102 -4.13 -3.45 -8.20
N THR A 103 -2.82 -3.42 -8.45
CA THR A 103 -2.19 -3.66 -9.76
C THR A 103 -1.60 -5.07 -9.83
N SER A 104 -1.21 -5.51 -11.03
CA SER A 104 -0.62 -6.83 -11.22
C SER A 104 0.74 -6.96 -10.55
N ASN A 105 1.13 -8.22 -10.36
CA ASN A 105 2.42 -8.62 -9.84
C ASN A 105 2.83 -9.92 -10.56
N GLU A 106 2.70 -9.93 -11.88
CA GLU A 106 2.99 -11.10 -12.70
C GLU A 106 4.49 -11.19 -12.98
N ALA A 107 5.04 -12.41 -12.96
CA ALA A 107 6.43 -12.58 -13.36
C ALA A 107 6.57 -12.41 -14.88
N PRO A 108 7.72 -11.92 -15.37
CA PRO A 108 7.95 -11.80 -16.80
C PRO A 108 7.83 -13.13 -17.53
N GLU A 109 7.27 -13.09 -18.74
CA GLU A 109 7.24 -14.22 -19.65
C GLU A 109 8.46 -14.18 -20.57
N ILE A 110 9.31 -15.20 -20.50
CA ILE A 110 10.38 -15.41 -21.48
C ILE A 110 9.87 -16.37 -22.56
N THR A 111 9.94 -15.95 -23.82
CA THR A 111 9.57 -16.74 -25.00
C THR A 111 10.76 -16.97 -25.93
N GLY A 112 10.71 -18.06 -26.69
CA GLY A 112 11.73 -18.37 -27.71
C GLY A 112 11.64 -19.81 -28.17
N GLU A 113 12.59 -20.24 -29.00
CA GLU A 113 12.67 -21.65 -29.41
C GLU A 113 13.00 -22.53 -28.20
N ALA A 114 12.05 -23.36 -27.77
CA ALA A 114 12.28 -24.32 -26.68
C ALA A 114 13.24 -25.45 -27.08
N ILE A 115 13.36 -25.72 -28.38
CA ILE A 115 14.22 -26.76 -28.94
C ILE A 115 14.97 -26.20 -30.14
N THR A 116 16.29 -26.38 -30.17
CA THR A 116 17.12 -26.05 -31.33
C THR A 116 18.11 -27.16 -31.63
N SER A 117 18.23 -27.52 -32.90
CA SER A 117 19.18 -28.52 -33.38
C SER A 117 20.27 -27.84 -34.17
N VAL A 118 21.52 -28.18 -33.88
CA VAL A 118 22.67 -27.65 -34.63
C VAL A 118 23.66 -28.76 -34.94
N ASN A 119 24.42 -28.57 -36.02
CA ASN A 119 25.46 -29.52 -36.42
C ASN A 119 26.62 -29.53 -35.40
N PRO A 120 27.39 -30.64 -35.32
CA PRO A 120 28.59 -30.66 -34.51
C PRO A 120 29.52 -29.51 -34.89
N ASN A 121 30.13 -28.89 -33.87
CA ASN A 121 31.10 -27.80 -34.00
C ASN A 121 30.59 -26.52 -34.69
N SER A 122 29.28 -26.36 -34.93
CA SER A 122 28.75 -25.09 -35.41
C SER A 122 28.72 -24.04 -34.30
N THR A 123 28.76 -22.77 -34.68
CA THR A 123 28.46 -21.68 -33.74
C THR A 123 27.00 -21.76 -33.31
N PHE A 124 26.72 -21.31 -32.10
CA PHE A 124 25.37 -21.25 -31.54
C PHE A 124 25.24 -19.95 -30.75
N ASP A 125 24.35 -19.06 -31.22
CA ASP A 125 23.99 -17.85 -30.49
C ASP A 125 22.95 -18.20 -29.42
N VAL A 126 23.39 -18.14 -28.17
CA VAL A 126 22.58 -18.49 -27.00
C VAL A 126 21.36 -17.58 -26.87
N MET A 127 21.43 -16.32 -27.29
CA MET A 127 20.33 -15.36 -27.13
C MET A 127 19.39 -15.34 -28.35
N SER A 128 19.72 -16.08 -29.41
CA SER A 128 18.89 -16.16 -30.61
C SER A 128 17.46 -16.58 -30.27
N SER A 129 16.48 -15.88 -30.85
CA SER A 129 15.02 -16.09 -30.67
C SER A 129 14.44 -15.80 -29.28
N ILE A 130 15.28 -15.56 -28.26
CA ILE A 130 14.82 -15.34 -26.90
C ILE A 130 14.32 -13.90 -26.73
N LYS A 131 13.12 -13.75 -26.17
CA LYS A 131 12.47 -12.48 -25.85
C LYS A 131 11.86 -12.55 -24.47
N ALA A 132 11.67 -11.41 -23.82
CA ALA A 132 10.95 -11.34 -22.55
C ALA A 132 9.99 -10.16 -22.55
N THR A 133 8.78 -10.38 -22.07
CA THR A 133 7.78 -9.33 -21.91
C THR A 133 7.02 -9.52 -20.61
N GLU A 134 6.62 -8.40 -20.01
CA GLU A 134 5.83 -8.35 -18.80
C GLU A 134 4.80 -7.20 -18.92
N LYS A 135 3.68 -7.29 -18.21
CA LYS A 135 2.54 -6.38 -18.32
C LYS A 135 2.84 -4.99 -17.77
N GLU A 136 3.60 -4.87 -16.69
CA GLU A 136 3.97 -3.60 -16.05
C GLU A 136 5.22 -2.95 -16.66
N ASP A 137 6.27 -3.74 -16.92
CA ASP A 137 7.59 -3.30 -17.37
C ASP A 137 7.79 -3.38 -18.89
N GLY A 138 6.89 -4.05 -19.62
CA GLY A 138 6.92 -4.10 -21.09
C GLY A 138 7.99 -5.03 -21.64
N ASP A 139 8.76 -4.58 -22.65
CA ASP A 139 9.81 -5.39 -23.28
C ASP A 139 11.07 -5.43 -22.41
N MET A 140 11.37 -6.63 -21.92
CA MET A 140 12.49 -6.92 -21.03
C MET A 140 13.59 -7.75 -21.70
N THR A 141 13.56 -7.89 -23.02
CA THR A 141 14.47 -8.78 -23.76
C THR A 141 15.95 -8.48 -23.48
N SER A 142 16.30 -7.21 -23.31
CA SER A 142 17.68 -6.80 -23.01
C SER A 142 18.15 -7.13 -21.59
N SER A 143 17.22 -7.46 -20.69
CA SER A 143 17.48 -7.78 -19.27
C SER A 143 17.60 -9.28 -19.02
N ILE A 144 17.43 -10.11 -20.04
CA ILE A 144 17.55 -11.56 -19.92
C ILE A 144 18.99 -11.95 -19.61
N THR A 145 19.16 -12.83 -18.64
CA THR A 145 20.43 -13.43 -18.25
C THR A 145 20.40 -14.94 -18.47
N VAL A 146 21.57 -15.53 -18.72
CA VAL A 146 21.72 -16.99 -18.81
C VAL A 146 22.10 -17.51 -17.42
N GLY A 147 21.17 -18.20 -16.76
CA GLY A 147 21.36 -18.77 -15.44
C GLY A 147 22.25 -20.03 -15.45
N SER A 148 22.06 -20.90 -16.45
CA SER A 148 22.93 -22.08 -16.66
C SER A 148 23.06 -22.38 -18.15
N ASN A 149 24.21 -22.89 -18.56
CA ASN A 149 24.47 -23.32 -19.92
C ASN A 149 25.45 -24.50 -19.89
N ASP A 150 24.97 -25.69 -20.24
CA ASP A 150 25.79 -26.91 -20.31
C ASP A 150 26.19 -27.28 -21.75
N VAL A 151 25.91 -26.41 -22.74
CA VAL A 151 26.08 -26.71 -24.16
C VAL A 151 27.52 -27.06 -24.51
N ASN A 152 27.71 -28.26 -25.06
CA ASN A 152 28.96 -28.70 -25.68
C ASN A 152 28.72 -29.11 -27.14
N THR A 153 29.21 -28.30 -28.08
CA THR A 153 29.02 -28.55 -29.53
C THR A 153 29.99 -29.58 -30.10
N GLY A 154 31.02 -29.99 -29.35
CA GLY A 154 32.00 -31.00 -29.77
C GLY A 154 31.56 -32.44 -29.52
N THR A 155 30.45 -32.63 -28.80
CA THR A 155 29.89 -33.96 -28.50
C THR A 155 28.40 -34.00 -28.81
N SER A 156 27.97 -35.06 -29.50
CA SER A 156 26.56 -35.32 -29.75
C SER A 156 25.83 -35.52 -28.42
N GLY A 157 24.68 -34.87 -28.25
CA GLY A 157 23.99 -34.85 -26.97
C GLY A 157 22.87 -33.83 -26.88
N VAL A 158 22.13 -33.91 -25.78
CA VAL A 158 21.08 -32.94 -25.41
C VAL A 158 21.61 -32.07 -24.28
N TYR A 159 21.55 -30.77 -24.51
CA TYR A 159 22.04 -29.74 -23.61
C TYR A 159 20.88 -28.84 -23.21
N THR A 160 20.92 -28.29 -22.00
CA THR A 160 19.91 -27.39 -21.45
C THR A 160 20.50 -26.02 -21.12
N ILE A 161 19.81 -25.00 -21.57
CA ILE A 161 20.10 -23.61 -21.24
C ILE A 161 18.94 -23.09 -20.41
N THR A 162 19.25 -22.45 -19.28
CA THR A 162 18.26 -21.77 -18.43
C THR A 162 18.42 -20.28 -18.60
N TYR A 163 17.36 -19.60 -19.01
CA TYR A 163 17.26 -18.16 -19.09
C TYR A 163 16.47 -17.64 -17.91
N LYS A 164 16.84 -16.46 -17.41
CA LYS A 164 16.21 -15.78 -16.29
C LYS A 164 16.04 -14.30 -16.60
N VAL A 165 14.95 -13.73 -16.13
CA VAL A 165 14.74 -12.28 -16.12
C VAL A 165 14.00 -11.93 -14.84
N VAL A 166 14.34 -10.81 -14.22
CA VAL A 166 13.70 -10.31 -12.99
C VAL A 166 13.13 -8.94 -13.29
N ASP A 167 11.86 -8.71 -12.95
CA ASP A 167 11.17 -7.43 -13.12
C ASP A 167 11.54 -6.40 -12.05
N SER A 168 10.96 -5.21 -12.15
CA SER A 168 11.19 -4.11 -11.20
C SER A 168 10.61 -4.39 -9.81
N ASP A 169 9.62 -5.29 -9.71
CA ASP A 169 8.98 -5.73 -8.45
C ASP A 169 9.69 -6.94 -7.81
N GLY A 170 10.66 -7.55 -8.50
CA GLY A 170 11.45 -8.69 -8.04
C GLY A 170 10.91 -10.07 -8.41
N ASN A 171 9.90 -10.17 -9.28
CA ASN A 171 9.38 -11.45 -9.76
C ASN A 171 10.33 -12.04 -10.83
N GLU A 172 10.60 -13.35 -10.75
CA GLU A 172 11.54 -14.04 -11.66
C GLU A 172 10.79 -14.87 -12.71
N GLY A 173 11.03 -14.56 -13.98
CA GLY A 173 10.68 -15.39 -15.13
C GLY A 173 11.81 -16.37 -15.47
N VAL A 174 11.48 -17.62 -15.79
CA VAL A 174 12.44 -18.67 -16.16
C VAL A 174 12.01 -19.38 -17.44
N PHE A 175 12.95 -19.60 -18.36
CA PHE A 175 12.72 -20.38 -19.58
C PHE A 175 13.84 -21.39 -19.81
N LEU A 176 13.49 -22.56 -20.32
CA LEU A 176 14.42 -23.65 -20.61
C LEU A 176 14.45 -23.93 -22.11
N ARG A 177 15.65 -23.86 -22.72
CA ARG A 177 15.89 -24.29 -24.10
C ARG A 177 16.71 -25.57 -24.10
N LYS A 178 16.26 -26.56 -24.86
CA LYS A 178 17.02 -27.76 -25.16
C LYS A 178 17.74 -27.61 -26.49
N LYS A 179 19.04 -27.87 -26.49
CA LYS A 179 19.89 -27.86 -27.67
C LYS A 179 20.31 -29.28 -28.00
N PHE A 180 20.05 -29.72 -29.22
CA PHE A 180 20.51 -31.01 -29.75
C PHE A 180 21.78 -30.78 -30.59
N SER A 181 22.85 -31.50 -30.26
CA SER A 181 23.99 -31.70 -31.16
C SER A 181 23.85 -33.10 -31.74
N ASN A 182 23.61 -33.19 -33.04
CA ASN A 182 23.60 -34.46 -33.76
C ASN A 182 25.03 -34.91 -34.02
#